data_AF-A0A7J7MNE1-F1
#
_entry.id   AF-A0A7J7MNE1-F1
#
_cell.length_a   1.000
_cell.length_b   1.000
_cell.length_c   1.000
_cell.angle_alpha   90.00
_cell.angle_beta   90.00
_cell.angle_gamma   90.00
#
_symmetry.space_group_name_H-M   'P 1'
#
loop_
_entity.id
_entity.type
_entity.pdbx_description
1 polymer ?
#
loop_
_entity_poly.entity_id
_entity_poly.type
_entity_poly.pdbx_seq_one_letter_code
_entity_poly.pdbx_strand_id
1 'polypeptide(L)'
;MTYRGHLMAITRHGINRNDTGPMMRCSFEETDILLDAAVYAETDRLRGVTENIMLGQLAPVGTGDCSLYLNDQILQQAIELQLPSYINGDFRTTPSCSPPPMTSYNENMMSPSYLFSPNVRLSLTTDAEFSPYNGTMPFSPT
;
A
#
# COMPACT_ATOMS: atom_id res chain seq x y z
N MET A 1 16.28 -23.97 -7.15
CA MET A 1 17.70 -24.16 -7.58
C MET A 1 17.89 -25.17 -8.70
N THR A 2 16.85 -25.89 -9.17
CA THR A 2 16.97 -26.94 -10.21
C THR A 2 16.05 -26.74 -11.42
N TYR A 3 15.31 -25.62 -11.52
CA TYR A 3 14.29 -25.43 -12.56
C TYR A 3 14.86 -25.44 -13.99
N ARG A 4 16.15 -25.12 -14.15
CA ARG A 4 16.89 -25.14 -15.43
C ARG A 4 17.52 -26.50 -15.77
N GLY A 5 17.21 -27.56 -15.02
CA GLY A 5 17.76 -28.90 -15.25
C GLY A 5 19.21 -29.12 -14.78
N HIS A 6 19.78 -28.16 -14.04
CA HIS A 6 21.06 -28.30 -13.35
C HIS A 6 21.02 -27.56 -12.00
N LEU A 7 21.93 -27.90 -11.09
CA LEU A 7 22.06 -27.23 -9.81
C LEU A 7 22.65 -25.84 -9.99
N MET A 8 21.88 -24.83 -9.61
CA MET A 8 22.33 -23.44 -9.53
C MET A 8 22.72 -23.12 -8.08
N ALA A 9 23.77 -22.31 -7.88
CA ALA A 9 24.16 -21.84 -6.56
C ALA A 9 23.34 -20.61 -6.14
N ILE A 10 23.09 -20.42 -4.84
CA ILE A 10 22.48 -19.19 -4.29
C ILE A 10 23.60 -18.22 -3.90
N THR A 11 24.30 -17.70 -4.90
CA THR A 11 25.38 -16.72 -4.74
C THR A 11 25.33 -15.74 -5.92
N ARG A 12 26.11 -14.65 -5.89
CA ARG A 12 26.18 -13.68 -7.01
C ARG A 12 26.49 -14.38 -8.35
N HIS A 13 27.44 -15.31 -8.32
CA HIS A 13 27.83 -16.12 -9.47
C HIS A 13 26.74 -17.07 -9.98
N GLY A 14 25.78 -17.42 -9.13
CA GLY A 14 24.66 -18.28 -9.49
C GLY A 14 23.45 -17.50 -9.98
N ILE A 15 23.02 -16.46 -9.24
CA ILE A 15 21.85 -15.64 -9.55
C ILE A 15 22.07 -14.81 -10.83
N ASN A 16 23.30 -14.32 -11.07
CA ASN A 16 23.62 -13.50 -12.25
C ASN A 16 23.70 -14.31 -13.56
N ARG A 17 23.64 -15.65 -13.49
CA ARG A 17 23.52 -16.54 -14.66
C ARG A 17 22.07 -16.78 -15.09
N ASN A 18 21.09 -16.24 -14.35
CA ASN A 18 19.70 -16.28 -14.76
C ASN A 18 19.45 -15.22 -15.84
N ASP A 19 18.47 -15.47 -16.72
CA ASP A 19 18.03 -14.49 -17.73
C ASP A 19 17.11 -13.47 -17.06
N THR A 20 17.70 -12.62 -16.24
CA THR A 20 17.02 -11.61 -15.44
C THR A 20 17.55 -10.21 -15.78
N GLY A 21 16.69 -9.20 -15.58
CA GLY A 21 17.01 -7.83 -15.93
C GLY A 21 18.27 -7.31 -15.22
N PRO A 22 18.97 -6.34 -15.82
CA PRO A 22 20.21 -5.79 -15.27
C PRO A 22 19.99 -5.13 -13.90
N MET A 23 18.81 -4.51 -13.64
CA MET A 23 18.50 -3.95 -12.31
C MET A 23 18.38 -5.02 -11.24
N MET A 24 17.79 -6.17 -11.58
CA MET A 24 17.72 -7.28 -10.64
C MET A 24 19.10 -7.86 -10.38
N ARG A 25 19.90 -8.11 -11.42
CA ARG A 25 21.24 -8.69 -11.25
C ARG A 25 22.16 -7.76 -10.46
N CYS A 26 22.12 -6.45 -10.72
CA CYS A 26 22.96 -5.49 -10.03
C CYS A 26 22.57 -5.26 -8.56
N SER A 27 21.36 -5.65 -8.16
CA SER A 27 20.87 -5.50 -6.79
C SER A 27 21.56 -6.42 -5.77
N PHE A 28 22.26 -7.46 -6.24
CA PHE A 28 22.87 -8.46 -5.37
C PHE A 28 24.39 -8.53 -5.58
N GLU A 29 25.11 -7.91 -4.64
CA GLU A 29 26.58 -7.97 -4.48
C GLU A 29 27.45 -7.53 -5.69
N GLU A 30 26.88 -7.09 -6.82
CA GLU A 30 27.66 -6.81 -8.03
C GLU A 30 27.05 -5.68 -8.89
N THR A 31 27.55 -4.46 -8.77
CA THR A 31 27.03 -3.30 -9.52
C THR A 31 27.65 -3.14 -10.91
N ASP A 32 28.78 -3.80 -11.18
CA ASP A 32 29.51 -3.72 -12.46
C ASP A 32 28.70 -4.24 -13.65
N ILE A 33 27.61 -4.98 -13.39
CA ILE A 33 26.66 -5.46 -14.37
C ILE A 33 26.03 -4.30 -15.17
N LEU A 34 25.91 -3.11 -14.57
CA LEU A 34 25.40 -1.94 -15.26
C LEU A 34 26.34 -1.44 -16.37
N LEU A 35 27.66 -1.59 -16.20
CA LEU A 35 28.63 -1.25 -17.24
C LEU A 35 28.49 -2.17 -18.45
N ASP A 36 28.38 -3.48 -18.20
CA ASP A 36 28.19 -4.48 -19.25
C ASP A 36 26.85 -4.29 -19.98
N ALA A 37 25.77 -4.10 -19.22
CA ALA A 37 24.44 -3.81 -19.76
C ALA A 37 24.43 -2.53 -20.63
N ALA A 38 25.17 -1.48 -20.24
CA ALA A 38 25.28 -0.25 -21.01
C ALA A 38 26.02 -0.46 -22.35
N VAL A 39 27.06 -1.30 -22.37
CA VAL A 39 27.80 -1.64 -23.61
C VAL A 39 26.91 -2.39 -24.59
N TYR A 40 26.06 -3.30 -24.12
CA TYR A 40 25.15 -4.09 -24.96
C TYR A 40 23.77 -3.46 -25.18
N ALA A 41 23.52 -2.26 -24.65
CA ALA A 41 22.21 -1.60 -24.67
C ALA A 41 21.07 -2.52 -24.15
N GLU A 42 21.34 -3.25 -23.08
CA GLU A 42 20.36 -4.15 -22.47
C GLU A 42 19.21 -3.34 -21.86
N THR A 43 17.97 -3.72 -22.17
CA THR A 43 16.77 -3.04 -21.68
C THR A 43 16.13 -3.85 -20.56
N ASP A 44 15.91 -3.22 -19.41
CA ASP A 44 15.13 -3.81 -18.33
C ASP A 44 13.62 -3.65 -18.58
N ARG A 45 12.86 -4.73 -18.36
CA ARG A 45 11.40 -4.75 -18.56
C ARG A 45 10.61 -4.43 -17.29
N LEU A 46 11.29 -4.23 -16.17
CA LEU A 46 10.69 -3.82 -14.90
C LEU A 46 9.53 -4.71 -14.40
N ARG A 47 9.65 -6.03 -14.60
CA ARG A 47 8.56 -6.98 -14.25
C ARG A 47 8.72 -7.63 -12.89
N GLY A 48 9.93 -7.60 -12.34
CA GLY A 48 10.26 -8.09 -11.01
C GLY A 48 9.97 -7.08 -9.92
N VAL A 49 10.23 -7.48 -8.69
CA VAL A 49 9.95 -6.66 -7.51
C VAL A 49 11.06 -5.65 -7.26
N THR A 50 12.32 -6.07 -7.43
CA THR A 50 13.49 -5.29 -7.03
C THR A 50 13.62 -3.99 -7.81
N GLU A 51 13.55 -4.07 -9.13
CA GLU A 51 13.54 -2.92 -10.03
C GLU A 51 12.42 -1.90 -9.74
N ASN A 52 11.20 -2.35 -9.44
CA ASN A 52 10.06 -1.48 -9.16
C ASN A 52 10.23 -0.79 -7.81
N ILE A 53 10.76 -1.50 -6.81
CA ILE A 53 11.13 -0.89 -5.52
C ILE A 53 12.20 0.19 -5.72
N MET A 54 13.24 -0.09 -6.50
CA MET A 54 14.32 0.87 -6.76
C MET A 54 13.81 2.14 -7.48
N LEU A 55 12.83 2.00 -8.37
CA LEU A 55 12.21 3.12 -9.08
C LEU A 55 11.07 3.81 -8.30
N GLY A 56 10.71 3.30 -7.12
CA GLY A 56 9.61 3.83 -6.32
C GLY A 56 8.22 3.61 -6.93
N GLN A 57 8.07 2.61 -7.80
CA GLN A 57 6.81 2.22 -8.43
C GLN A 57 6.13 1.10 -7.64
N LEU A 58 4.81 0.94 -7.81
CA LEU A 58 4.09 -0.19 -7.21
C LEU A 58 4.58 -1.50 -7.85
N ALA A 59 5.23 -2.35 -7.06
CA ALA A 59 5.72 -3.64 -7.54
C ALA A 59 4.56 -4.60 -7.84
N PRO A 60 4.64 -5.41 -8.92
CA PRO A 60 3.61 -6.37 -9.31
C PRO A 60 3.66 -7.63 -8.44
N VAL A 61 3.35 -7.47 -7.15
CA VAL A 61 3.29 -8.54 -6.16
C VAL A 61 2.21 -8.24 -5.13
N GLY A 62 1.48 -9.27 -4.69
CA GLY A 62 0.42 -9.12 -3.71
C GLY A 62 -0.68 -8.18 -4.18
N THR A 63 -0.91 -7.07 -3.48
CA THR A 63 -1.93 -6.07 -3.84
C THR A 63 -1.59 -5.28 -5.11
N GLY A 64 -0.31 -5.26 -5.52
CA GLY A 64 0.10 -4.63 -6.77
C GLY A 64 -0.10 -5.49 -8.01
N ASP A 65 -0.47 -6.77 -7.86
CA ASP A 65 -0.70 -7.69 -8.98
C ASP A 65 -2.11 -7.55 -9.60
N CYS A 66 -3.02 -6.85 -8.92
CA CYS A 66 -4.36 -6.56 -9.43
C CYS A 66 -4.58 -5.06 -9.67
N SER A 67 -5.37 -4.74 -10.69
CA SER A 67 -5.80 -3.37 -10.99
C SER A 67 -7.29 -3.23 -10.70
N LEU A 68 -7.67 -2.09 -10.14
CA LEU A 68 -9.06 -1.76 -9.86
C LEU A 68 -9.61 -0.88 -10.97
N TYR A 69 -10.78 -1.26 -11.48
CA TYR A 69 -11.55 -0.43 -12.40
C TYR A 69 -12.83 -0.01 -11.71
N LEU A 70 -13.21 1.25 -11.90
CA LEU A 70 -14.47 1.78 -11.39
C LEU A 70 -15.63 1.25 -12.24
N ASN A 71 -16.65 0.71 -11.58
CA ASN A 71 -17.90 0.35 -12.26
C ASN A 71 -18.91 1.48 -12.10
N ASP A 72 -19.05 2.28 -13.17
CA ASP A 72 -19.94 3.44 -13.18
C ASP A 72 -21.42 3.08 -13.02
N GLN A 73 -21.83 1.88 -13.44
CA GLN A 73 -23.23 1.45 -13.36
C GLN A 73 -23.67 1.22 -11.91
N ILE A 74 -22.79 0.62 -11.09
CA ILE A 74 -23.05 0.40 -9.66
C ILE A 74 -22.90 1.72 -8.89
N LEU A 75 -22.00 2.60 -9.34
CA LEU A 75 -21.79 3.91 -8.71
C LEU A 75 -23.05 4.79 -8.76
N GLN A 76 -23.84 4.74 -9.84
CA GLN A 76 -25.11 5.49 -9.95
C GLN A 76 -26.15 5.11 -8.87
N GLN A 77 -26.02 3.92 -8.29
CA GLN A 77 -26.92 3.41 -7.26
C GLN A 77 -26.40 3.67 -5.84
N ALA A 78 -25.23 4.33 -5.72
CA ALA A 78 -24.65 4.64 -4.43
C ALA A 78 -25.52 5.66 -3.67
N ILE A 79 -25.82 5.35 -2.41
CA ILE A 79 -26.56 6.22 -1.50
C ILE A 79 -25.53 6.97 -0.65
N GLU A 80 -25.60 8.30 -0.63
CA GLU A 80 -24.79 9.10 0.28
C GLU A 80 -25.26 8.85 1.72
N LEU A 81 -24.36 8.35 2.56
CA LEU A 81 -24.62 8.30 3.99
C LEU A 81 -24.47 9.72 4.54
N GLN A 82 -25.57 10.30 5.04
CA GLN A 82 -25.51 11.47 5.92
C GLN A 82 -24.79 11.05 7.21
N LEU A 83 -23.47 11.15 7.21
CA LEU A 83 -22.69 11.03 8.43
C LEU A 83 -23.10 12.21 9.34
N PRO A 84 -23.51 11.95 10.60
CA PRO A 84 -23.82 13.04 11.51
C PRO A 84 -22.61 13.97 11.59
N SER A 85 -22.87 15.24 11.32
CA SER A 85 -21.87 16.30 11.34
C SER A 85 -21.32 16.46 12.76
N TYR A 86 -20.27 15.73 13.11
CA TYR A 86 -19.43 16.01 14.29
C TYR A 86 -18.54 17.25 14.09
N ILE A 87 -18.95 18.18 13.23
CA ILE A 87 -18.18 19.35 12.80
C ILE A 87 -18.78 20.67 13.32
N ASN A 88 -19.63 20.63 14.35
CA ASN A 88 -20.08 21.84 15.06
C ASN A 88 -19.94 21.63 16.58
N GLY A 89 -18.73 21.31 17.03
CA GLY A 89 -18.36 21.28 18.44
C GLY A 89 -16.84 21.31 18.56
N ASP A 90 -16.34 22.25 19.36
CA ASP A 90 -14.92 22.57 19.56
C ASP A 90 -13.93 21.40 19.52
N PHE A 91 -12.75 21.66 18.90
CA PHE A 91 -11.60 20.77 18.69
C PHE A 91 -10.92 20.26 19.99
N ARG A 92 -11.65 19.80 21.02
CA ARG A 92 -11.01 19.38 22.27
C ARG A 92 -11.69 18.30 23.13
N THR A 93 -12.55 17.45 22.58
CA THR A 93 -13.13 16.35 23.37
C THR A 93 -13.11 15.03 22.59
N THR A 94 -12.21 14.14 23.01
CA THR A 94 -12.19 12.72 22.60
C THR A 94 -13.49 12.02 23.01
N PRO A 95 -14.11 11.16 22.17
CA PRO A 95 -15.47 10.65 22.39
C PRO A 95 -15.63 9.57 23.48
N SER A 96 -14.61 9.25 24.27
CA SER A 96 -14.65 8.08 25.17
C SER A 96 -15.10 8.38 26.61
N CYS A 97 -15.52 9.60 26.94
CA CYS A 97 -15.69 10.01 28.35
C CYS A 97 -17.02 10.70 28.68
N SER A 98 -18.10 10.39 27.99
CA SER A 98 -19.46 10.76 28.44
C SER A 98 -20.29 9.50 28.68
N PRO A 99 -20.80 9.25 29.91
CA PRO A 99 -21.79 8.20 30.11
C PRO A 99 -23.06 8.57 29.31
N PRO A 100 -23.68 7.63 28.59
CA PRO A 100 -24.88 7.93 27.82
C PRO A 100 -26.02 8.38 28.74
N PRO A 101 -26.79 9.41 28.38
CA PRO A 101 -27.97 9.81 29.12
C PRO A 101 -29.01 8.69 29.11
N MET A 102 -29.52 8.34 30.29
CA MET A 102 -30.58 7.34 30.47
C MET A 102 -31.87 7.82 29.80
N THR A 103 -32.20 7.27 28.64
CA THR A 103 -33.53 7.47 28.02
C THR A 103 -34.46 6.32 28.39
N SER A 104 -35.69 6.65 28.76
CA SER A 104 -36.76 5.73 29.19
C SER A 104 -37.09 4.65 28.15
N TYR A 105 -37.10 3.40 28.59
CA TYR A 105 -37.42 2.20 27.81
C TYR A 105 -38.83 2.26 27.19
N ASN A 106 -38.92 2.15 25.87
CA ASN A 106 -40.11 1.69 25.18
C ASN A 106 -39.79 0.27 24.63
N GLU A 107 -40.50 -0.73 25.13
CA GLU A 107 -40.10 -2.15 25.14
C GLU A 107 -40.22 -2.89 23.79
N ASN A 108 -40.51 -2.20 22.68
CA ASN A 108 -40.95 -2.88 21.46
C ASN A 108 -40.31 -2.43 20.12
N MET A 109 -39.15 -1.78 20.14
CA MET A 109 -38.43 -1.44 18.90
C MET A 109 -36.97 -1.86 18.95
N MET A 110 -36.71 -3.16 18.79
CA MET A 110 -35.37 -3.68 18.51
C MET A 110 -35.08 -3.50 17.01
N SER A 111 -34.57 -2.34 16.64
CA SER A 111 -33.85 -2.19 15.37
C SER A 111 -32.49 -2.89 15.50
N PRO A 112 -32.01 -3.66 14.51
CA PRO A 112 -30.72 -4.34 14.61
C PRO A 112 -29.58 -3.32 14.77
N SER A 113 -28.81 -3.44 15.85
CA SER A 113 -27.64 -2.62 16.12
C SER A 113 -26.47 -3.05 15.22
N TYR A 114 -26.20 -2.30 14.15
CA TYR A 114 -25.06 -2.51 13.23
C TYR A 114 -23.67 -2.29 13.88
N LEU A 115 -23.59 -2.02 15.18
CA LEU A 115 -22.35 -1.79 15.91
C LEU A 115 -21.66 -3.08 16.40
N PHE A 116 -22.27 -4.25 16.23
CA PHE A 116 -21.69 -5.54 16.65
C PHE A 116 -21.29 -6.45 15.47
N SER A 117 -20.54 -5.93 14.50
CA SER A 117 -19.77 -6.84 13.62
C SER A 117 -18.52 -7.35 14.34
N PRO A 118 -18.22 -8.67 14.30
CA PRO A 118 -17.12 -9.28 15.05
C PRO A 118 -15.72 -8.97 14.48
N ASN A 119 -15.56 -7.89 13.69
CA ASN A 119 -14.31 -7.49 13.06
C ASN A 119 -14.02 -5.99 13.24
N VAL A 120 -14.18 -5.47 14.45
CA VAL A 120 -13.52 -4.20 14.84
C VAL A 120 -12.08 -4.54 15.24
N ARG A 121 -11.24 -4.83 14.24
CA ARG A 121 -9.79 -4.77 14.42
C ARG A 121 -9.39 -3.33 14.18
N LEU A 122 -9.13 -2.60 15.27
CA LEU A 122 -8.48 -1.29 15.25
C LEU A 122 -7.25 -1.36 14.35
N SER A 123 -7.23 -0.56 13.28
CA SER A 123 -6.02 -0.27 12.54
C SER A 123 -4.98 0.29 13.51
N LEU A 124 -3.76 -0.19 13.33
CA LEU A 124 -2.56 0.21 14.04
C LEU A 124 -2.47 1.74 14.20
N THR A 125 -1.95 2.10 15.37
CA THR A 125 -1.17 3.31 15.66
C THR A 125 -0.65 4.04 14.41
N THR A 126 -0.95 5.34 14.40
CA THR A 126 -0.19 6.45 13.82
C THR A 126 1.25 6.09 13.41
N ASP A 127 1.66 6.55 12.22
CA ASP A 127 3.01 6.57 11.64
C ASP A 127 3.27 5.59 10.48
N ALA A 128 2.41 5.59 9.47
CA ALA A 128 2.78 5.16 8.12
C ALA A 128 2.51 6.30 7.11
N GLU A 129 3.25 7.40 7.24
CA GLU A 129 3.37 8.40 6.18
C GLU A 129 4.32 7.86 5.09
N PHE A 130 3.75 7.36 3.99
CA PHE A 130 4.48 7.23 2.72
C PHE A 130 3.76 8.05 1.65
N SER A 131 3.98 9.36 1.70
CA SER A 131 3.79 10.27 0.58
C SER A 131 4.74 11.46 0.74
N PRO A 132 5.64 11.74 -0.21
CA PRO A 132 6.57 12.87 -0.08
C PRO A 132 5.94 14.22 -0.44
N TYR A 133 4.61 14.32 -0.51
CA TYR A 133 3.92 15.59 -0.73
C TYR A 133 3.33 16.14 0.56
N ASN A 134 4.20 16.71 1.41
CA ASN A 134 3.76 17.63 2.45
C ASN A 134 3.99 19.07 1.97
N GLY A 135 2.89 19.78 1.69
CA GLY A 135 2.84 21.11 1.07
C GLY A 135 3.25 22.27 1.97
N THR A 136 4.29 22.12 2.79
CA THR A 136 4.77 23.16 3.71
C THR A 136 6.27 23.06 3.94
N MET A 137 7.09 23.24 2.90
CA MET A 137 8.49 23.62 3.08
C MET A 137 8.84 24.79 2.16
N PRO A 138 9.26 25.95 2.70
CA PRO A 138 9.78 27.04 1.88
C PRO A 138 11.18 26.68 1.37
N PHE A 139 11.35 26.64 0.05
CA PHE A 139 12.66 26.52 -0.59
C PHE A 139 13.37 27.90 -0.64
N SER A 140 14.50 27.99 0.08
CA SER A 140 15.72 28.84 -0.12
C SER A 140 15.62 30.38 0.08
N PRO A 141 16.72 31.12 0.43
CA PRO A 141 18.15 30.81 0.29
C PRO A 141 19.09 31.17 1.48
N THR A 142 20.23 30.46 1.60
CA THR A 142 21.62 30.96 1.83
C THR A 142 22.59 29.84 1.51
#